data_AF-A0A2T2TBN8-F1
#
_entry.id   AF-A0A2T2TBN8-F1
#
_cell.length_a   1.000
_cell.length_b   1.000
_cell.length_c   1.000
_cell.angle_alpha   90.00
_cell.angle_beta   90.00
_cell.angle_gamma   90.00
#
_symmetry.space_group_name_H-M   'P 1'
#
loop_
_entity.id
_entity.type
_entity.pdbx_description
1 polymer ?
#
loop_
_entity_poly.entity_id
_entity_poly.type
_entity_poly.pdbx_seq_one_letter_code
_entity_poly.pdbx_strand_id
1 'polypeptide(L)'
;MAELDPEIPENKHLKQAINHLEKVLDYAPMVAEGRDATVHLTPQDWKVVADALFNMDTPEDAFPDAIEDYGLANENKTITLTTSDYDIDIEIVAS
;
A
#
# COMPACT_ATOMS: atom_id res chain seq x y z
N MET A 1 -8.20 9.85 14.67
CA MET A 1 -9.28 9.61 13.70
C MET A 1 -8.85 10.34 12.45
N ALA A 2 -8.37 9.62 11.43
CA ALA A 2 -8.05 10.22 10.16
C ALA A 2 -9.37 10.58 9.48
N GLU A 3 -9.56 11.86 9.19
CA GLU A 3 -10.72 12.35 8.45
C GLU A 3 -10.55 11.87 7.00
N LEU A 4 -11.39 10.90 6.62
CA LEU A 4 -11.59 10.48 5.23
C LEU A 4 -11.99 11.74 4.45
N ASP A 5 -11.18 12.13 3.46
CA ASP A 5 -11.45 13.27 2.59
C ASP A 5 -12.79 13.03 1.87
N PRO A 6 -13.85 13.83 2.11
CA PRO A 6 -15.22 13.54 1.64
C PRO A 6 -15.44 13.77 0.14
N GLU A 7 -14.40 14.14 -0.63
CA GLU A 7 -14.53 14.55 -2.03
C GLU A 7 -14.20 13.45 -3.06
N ILE A 8 -13.67 12.30 -2.63
CA ILE A 8 -13.45 11.14 -3.53
C ILE A 8 -14.52 10.09 -3.23
N PRO A 9 -15.39 9.72 -4.19
CA PRO A 9 -16.30 8.59 -3.99
C PRO A 9 -15.48 7.33 -3.70
N GLU A 10 -15.88 6.57 -2.68
CA GLU A 10 -15.15 5.39 -2.14
C GLU A 10 -14.62 4.46 -3.25
N ASN A 11 -15.43 4.20 -4.29
CA ASN A 11 -15.03 3.37 -5.43
C ASN A 11 -13.84 3.90 -6.26
N LYS A 12 -13.66 5.23 -6.36
CA LYS A 12 -12.49 5.82 -7.04
C LYS A 12 -11.25 5.71 -6.17
N HIS A 13 -11.42 5.83 -4.86
CA HIS A 13 -10.34 5.72 -3.89
C HIS A 13 -9.76 4.30 -3.89
N LEU A 14 -10.61 3.28 -3.81
CA LEU A 14 -10.20 1.88 -3.89
C LEU A 14 -9.48 1.55 -5.21
N LYS A 15 -10.03 2.00 -6.35
CA LYS A 15 -9.39 1.77 -7.65
C LYS A 15 -8.00 2.43 -7.75
N GLN A 16 -7.82 3.62 -7.16
CA GLN A 16 -6.51 4.26 -7.09
C GLN A 16 -5.56 3.47 -6.19
N ALA A 17 -6.01 3.05 -5.00
CA ALA A 17 -5.22 2.24 -4.09
C ALA A 17 -4.71 0.95 -4.75
N ILE A 18 -5.59 0.21 -5.44
CA ILE A 18 -5.20 -1.00 -6.18
C ILE A 18 -4.15 -0.67 -7.25
N ASN A 19 -4.33 0.42 -8.01
CA ASN A 19 -3.33 0.82 -9.01
C ASN A 19 -1.96 1.15 -8.38
N HIS A 20 -1.94 1.77 -7.20
CA HIS A 20 -0.70 2.04 -6.47
C HIS A 20 -0.06 0.74 -5.97
N LEU A 21 -0.86 -0.18 -5.43
CA LEU A 21 -0.39 -1.50 -5.00
C LEU A 21 0.22 -2.29 -6.17
N GLU A 22 -0.44 -2.34 -7.32
CA GLU A 22 0.10 -3.00 -8.52
C GLU A 22 1.45 -2.41 -8.94
N LYS A 23 1.60 -1.09 -8.89
CA LYS A 23 2.87 -0.42 -9.19
C LYS A 23 3.96 -0.72 -8.15
N VAL A 24 3.60 -0.78 -6.88
CA VAL A 24 4.51 -1.17 -5.80
C VAL A 24 5.02 -2.58 -6.04
N LEU A 25 4.13 -3.52 -6.37
CA LEU A 25 4.48 -4.92 -6.66
C LEU A 25 5.36 -5.05 -7.90
N ASP A 26 5.09 -4.28 -8.96
CA ASP A 26 5.91 -4.27 -10.18
C ASP A 26 7.30 -3.66 -9.94
N TYR A 27 7.38 -2.65 -9.07
CA TYR A 27 8.63 -1.96 -8.75
C TYR A 27 9.48 -2.66 -7.68
N ALA A 28 8.87 -3.37 -6.74
CA ALA A 28 9.53 -4.12 -5.68
C ALA A 28 10.73 -4.96 -6.16
N PRO A 29 10.63 -5.82 -7.19
CA PRO A 29 11.78 -6.61 -7.67
C PRO A 29 12.93 -5.76 -8.24
N MET A 30 12.69 -4.50 -8.62
CA MET A 30 13.75 -3.61 -9.10
C MET A 30 14.58 -3.00 -7.97
N VAL A 31 14.00 -2.88 -6.78
CA VAL A 31 14.64 -2.29 -5.59
C VAL A 31 14.93 -3.31 -4.50
N ALA A 32 14.51 -4.57 -4.69
CA ALA A 32 14.70 -5.64 -3.72
C ALA A 32 16.20 -5.91 -3.47
N GLU A 33 16.57 -5.91 -2.19
CA GLU A 33 17.87 -6.37 -1.70
C GLU A 33 17.70 -7.76 -1.08
N GLY A 34 17.64 -8.79 -1.93
CA GLY A 34 17.34 -10.14 -1.51
C GLY A 34 15.84 -10.37 -1.45
N ARG A 35 15.30 -10.57 -0.24
CA ARG A 35 13.85 -10.75 -0.02
C ARG A 35 13.17 -9.43 0.31
N ASP A 36 13.89 -8.50 0.92
CA ASP A 36 13.35 -7.22 1.37
C ASP A 36 13.37 -6.17 0.26
N ALA A 37 12.30 -5.42 0.08
CA ALA A 37 12.19 -4.33 -0.89
C ALA A 37 11.58 -3.08 -0.24
N THR A 38 12.19 -1.91 -0.45
CA THR A 38 11.63 -0.65 0.07
C THR A 38 11.16 0.25 -1.06
N VAL A 39 9.86 0.52 -1.10
CA VAL A 39 9.23 1.37 -2.10
C VAL A 39 8.77 2.67 -1.45
N HIS A 40 9.02 3.79 -2.13
CA HIS A 40 8.65 5.10 -1.62
C HIS A 40 7.46 5.65 -2.42
N LEU A 41 6.39 6.02 -1.71
CA LEU A 41 5.22 6.69 -2.27
C LEU A 41 5.16 8.15 -1.85
N THR A 42 4.40 8.95 -2.61
CA THR A 42 4.05 10.29 -2.15
C THR A 42 3.13 10.20 -0.91
N PRO A 43 3.08 11.21 -0.04
CA PRO A 43 2.19 11.19 1.13
C PRO A 43 0.71 10.97 0.75
N GLN A 44 0.30 11.47 -0.42
CA GLN A 44 -1.07 11.31 -0.93
C GLN A 44 -1.34 9.87 -1.36
N ASP A 45 -0.46 9.29 -2.18
CA ASP A 45 -0.59 7.91 -2.65
C ASP A 45 -0.52 6.91 -1.48
N TRP A 46 0.38 7.17 -0.53
CA TRP A 46 0.51 6.38 0.69
C TRP A 46 -0.78 6.39 1.51
N LYS A 47 -1.39 7.57 1.72
CA LYS A 47 -2.68 7.69 2.43
C LYS A 47 -3.76 6.89 1.70
N VAL A 48 -3.80 6.97 0.36
CA VAL A 48 -4.79 6.23 -0.44
C VAL A 48 -4.66 4.71 -0.24
N VAL A 49 -3.44 4.19 -0.24
CA VAL A 49 -3.19 2.76 0.01
C VAL A 49 -3.54 2.37 1.45
N ALA A 50 -3.13 3.17 2.44
CA ALA A 50 -3.42 2.92 3.84
C ALA A 50 -4.95 2.90 4.11
N ASP A 51 -5.68 3.86 3.56
CA ASP A 51 -7.14 3.93 3.74
C ASP A 51 -7.84 2.71 3.13
N ALA A 52 -7.43 2.26 1.95
CA ALA A 52 -7.99 1.05 1.34
C ALA A 52 -7.71 -0.21 2.17
N LEU A 53 -6.47 -0.39 2.64
CA LEU A 53 -6.06 -1.57 3.41
C LEU A 53 -6.66 -1.62 4.82
N PHE A 54 -6.83 -0.47 5.49
CA PHE A 54 -7.12 -0.44 6.94
C PHE A 54 -8.40 0.29 7.35
N ASN A 55 -8.98 1.17 6.52
CA ASN A 55 -10.11 2.03 6.93
C ASN A 55 -11.40 1.84 6.10
N MET A 56 -11.33 1.20 4.92
CA MET A 56 -12.45 1.11 3.99
C MET A 56 -13.25 -0.19 4.04
N ASP A 57 -13.02 -1.08 5.02
CA ASP A 57 -13.64 -2.43 5.11
C ASP A 57 -13.61 -3.16 3.74
N THR A 58 -12.51 -2.96 3.00
CA THR A 58 -12.38 -3.51 1.65
C THR A 58 -12.18 -5.02 1.76
N PRO A 59 -12.95 -5.84 1.00
CA PRO A 59 -12.77 -7.28 1.01
C PRO A 59 -11.38 -7.65 0.47
N GLU A 60 -10.75 -8.65 1.08
CA GLU A 60 -9.39 -9.08 0.73
C GLU A 60 -9.28 -9.50 -0.75
N ASP A 61 -10.32 -10.10 -1.31
CA ASP A 61 -10.44 -10.45 -2.74
C ASP A 61 -10.37 -9.25 -3.72
N ALA A 62 -10.46 -8.00 -3.21
CA ALA A 62 -10.31 -6.81 -4.05
C ALA A 62 -8.85 -6.39 -4.25
N PHE A 63 -7.93 -6.88 -3.41
CA PHE A 63 -6.51 -6.57 -3.52
C PHE A 63 -5.81 -7.52 -4.51
N PRO A 64 -4.65 -7.13 -5.05
CA PRO A 64 -3.88 -8.00 -5.94
C PRO A 64 -3.56 -9.35 -5.29
N ASP A 65 -3.80 -10.46 -6.01
CA ASP A 65 -3.55 -11.83 -5.53
C ASP A 65 -2.10 -12.10 -5.09
N ALA A 66 -1.15 -11.24 -5.49
CA ALA A 66 0.25 -11.35 -5.10
C ALA A 66 0.51 -10.96 -3.63
N ILE A 67 -0.42 -10.24 -2.99
CA ILE A 67 -0.32 -9.84 -1.59
C ILE A 67 -0.88 -10.98 -0.74
N GLU A 68 -0.01 -11.65 -0.01
CA GLU A 68 -0.39 -12.74 0.90
C GLU A 68 -0.76 -12.22 2.29
N ASP A 69 -0.08 -11.16 2.74
CA ASP A 69 -0.33 -10.53 4.04
C ASP A 69 0.03 -9.03 3.96
N TYR A 70 -0.60 -8.21 4.79
CA TYR A 70 -0.29 -6.79 4.89
C TYR A 70 -0.45 -6.25 6.30
N GLY A 71 0.32 -5.22 6.64
CA GLY A 71 0.38 -4.67 7.98
C GLY A 71 0.87 -3.24 8.05
N LEU A 72 0.93 -2.72 9.27
CA LEU A 72 1.51 -1.42 9.59
C LEU A 72 2.69 -1.62 10.54
N ALA A 73 3.81 -0.99 10.20
CA ALA A 73 5.03 -0.94 11.00
C ALA A 73 5.45 0.52 11.26
N ASN A 74 6.51 0.68 12.06
CA ASN A 74 7.12 1.98 12.37
C ASN A 74 6.11 3.04 12.83
N GLU A 75 5.31 2.72 13.85
CA GLU A 75 4.26 3.61 14.39
C GLU A 75 3.20 4.00 13.34
N ASN A 76 2.81 3.06 12.47
CA ASN A 76 1.85 3.26 11.38
C ASN A 76 2.35 4.24 10.30
N LYS A 77 3.66 4.32 10.10
CA LYS A 77 4.29 5.16 9.06
C LYS A 77 4.78 4.34 7.86
N THR A 78 4.89 3.03 8.02
CA THR A 78 5.31 2.09 6.98
C THR A 78 4.21 1.07 6.78
N ILE A 79 3.76 0.87 5.54
CA ILE A 79 2.86 -0.23 5.19
C ILE A 79 3.75 -1.40 4.78
N THR A 80 3.56 -2.56 5.40
CA THR A 80 4.29 -3.78 5.07
C THR A 80 3.41 -4.66 4.19
N LEU A 81 3.92 -5.16 3.07
CA LEU A 81 3.27 -6.16 2.23
C LEU A 81 4.13 -7.41 2.16
N THR A 82 3.55 -8.56 2.46
CA THR A 82 4.20 -9.86 2.28
C THR A 82 3.70 -10.48 0.98
N THR A 83 4.63 -10.90 0.14
CA THR A 83 4.37 -11.68 -1.07
C THR A 83 5.17 -12.99 -1.00
N SER A 84 4.94 -13.88 -1.97
CA SER A 84 5.63 -15.18 -1.98
C SER A 84 7.14 -15.04 -2.12
N ASP A 85 7.57 -14.04 -2.88
CA ASP A 85 8.97 -13.80 -3.23
C ASP A 85 9.62 -12.69 -2.41
N TYR A 86 8.85 -11.67 -1.99
CA TYR A 86 9.37 -10.44 -1.38
C TYR A 86 8.57 -9.96 -0.16
N ASP A 87 9.28 -9.37 0.79
CA ASP A 87 8.74 -8.57 1.88
C ASP A 87 8.93 -7.09 1.53
N ILE A 88 7.84 -6.34 1.35
CA ILE A 88 7.84 -4.99 0.77
C ILE A 88 7.45 -3.97 1.84
N ASP A 89 8.36 -3.05 2.12
CA ASP A 89 8.12 -1.89 2.97
C ASP A 89 7.77 -0.67 2.13
N ILE A 90 6.58 -0.12 2.33
CA ILE A 90 6.11 1.08 1.66
C ILE A 90 6.24 2.27 2.61
N GLU A 91 7.17 3.16 2.28
CA GLU A 91 7.47 4.36 3.04
C GLU A 91 7.01 5.63 2.31
N ILE A 92 6.86 6.71 3.07
CA ILE A 92 6.56 8.03 2.51
C ILE A 92 7.89 8.67 2.09
N VAL A 93 7.97 9.17 0.86
CA VAL A 93 9.14 9.95 0.42
C VAL A 93 9.34 11.16 1.34
N ALA A 94 10.50 11.23 2.00
CA ALA A 94 10.88 12.39 2.80
C ALA A 94 11.15 13.55 1.84
N SER A 95 10.32 14.59 1.90
CA SER A 95 10.54 15.84 1.16
C SER A 95 11.75 16.62 1.68
#